data_AF-A0A4S2GP50-F1
#
_entry.id   AF-A0A4S2GP50-F1
#
_cell.length_a   1.000
_cell.length_b   1.000
_cell.length_c   1.000
_cell.angle_alpha   90.00
_cell.angle_beta   90.00
_cell.angle_gamma   90.00
#
_symmetry.space_group_name_H-M   'P 1'
#
loop_
_entity.id
_entity.type
_entity.pdbx_description
1 polymer ?
#
loop_
_entity_poly.entity_id
_entity_poly.type
_entity_poly.pdbx_seq_one_letter_code
_entity_poly.pdbx_strand_id
1 'polypeptide(L)'
;AGANVPDMISQAPMIMAFIALLIAIHGAVMLVGGSIARLSLPEMIIASNAAILGATPAPALAAATGRKDLVPPGVLAGVLGYVIGTGLALGVYALLSSAR
;
A
#
# COMPACT_ATOMS: atom_id res chain seq x y z
N ALA A 1 -12.21 14.77 -17.48
CA ALA A 1 -10.74 14.71 -17.41
C ALA A 1 -10.27 13.77 -18.51
N GLY A 2 -9.64 14.29 -19.56
CA GLY A 2 -9.05 13.47 -20.63
C GLY A 2 -7.58 13.25 -20.33
N ALA A 3 -7.10 12.00 -20.46
CA ALA A 3 -5.69 11.70 -20.34
C ALA A 3 -4.94 12.28 -21.55
N ASN A 4 -4.01 13.20 -21.32
CA ASN A 4 -3.11 13.68 -22.37
C ASN A 4 -1.99 12.65 -22.59
N VAL A 5 -2.13 11.83 -23.62
CA VAL A 5 -1.22 10.72 -23.93
C VAL A 5 0.23 11.21 -24.13
N PRO A 6 0.50 12.27 -24.93
CA PRO A 6 1.83 12.88 -25.00
C PRO A 6 2.45 13.24 -23.65
N ASP A 7 1.69 13.93 -22.78
CA ASP A 7 2.18 14.33 -21.46
C ASP A 7 2.46 13.09 -20.59
N MET A 8 1.58 12.09 -20.62
CA MET A 8 1.78 10.84 -19.89
C MET A 8 3.07 10.14 -20.30
N ILE A 9 3.36 10.05 -21.61
CA ILE A 9 4.59 9.41 -22.09
C ILE A 9 5.82 10.19 -21.64
N SER A 10 5.75 11.54 -21.64
CA SER A 10 6.86 12.37 -21.16
C SER A 10 7.15 12.22 -19.66
N GLN A 11 6.10 12.06 -18.84
CA GLN A 11 6.22 11.97 -17.38
C GLN A 11 6.39 10.52 -16.88
N ALA A 12 5.99 9.54 -17.69
CA ALA A 12 6.02 8.12 -17.31
C ALA A 12 7.39 7.67 -16.78
N PRO A 13 8.55 8.00 -17.38
CA PRO A 13 9.85 7.54 -16.85
C PRO A 13 10.10 8.00 -15.41
N MET A 14 9.76 9.25 -15.09
CA MET A 14 9.95 9.80 -13.75
C MET A 14 8.98 9.16 -12.75
N ILE A 15 7.72 8.99 -13.15
CA ILE A 15 6.70 8.30 -12.31
C ILE A 15 7.12 6.85 -12.05
N MET A 16 7.63 6.14 -13.06
CA MET A 16 8.11 4.77 -12.91
C MET A 16 9.31 4.68 -11.96
N ALA A 17 10.27 5.60 -12.05
CA ALA A 17 11.39 5.67 -11.12
C ALA A 17 10.93 5.95 -9.68
N PHE A 18 9.94 6.83 -9.52
CA PHE A 18 9.35 7.10 -8.21
C PHE A 18 8.61 5.88 -7.64
N ILE A 19 7.82 5.19 -8.45
CA ILE A 19 7.14 3.94 -8.03
C ILE A 19 8.17 2.87 -7.64
N ALA A 20 9.24 2.70 -8.43
CA ALA A 20 10.30 1.74 -8.11
C ALA A 20 10.95 2.05 -6.75
N LEU A 21 11.21 3.33 -6.46
CA LEU A 21 11.70 3.77 -5.16
C LEU A 21 10.70 3.46 -4.04
N LEU A 22 9.41 3.74 -4.23
CA LEU A 22 8.38 3.43 -3.24
C LEU A 22 8.30 1.92 -2.95
N ILE A 23 8.37 1.07 -3.98
CA ILE A 23 8.37 -0.39 -3.82
C ILE A 23 9.64 -0.87 -3.10
N ALA A 24 10.80 -0.27 -3.39
CA ALA A 24 12.04 -0.59 -2.68
C ALA A 24 11.95 -0.23 -1.19
N ILE A 25 11.44 0.96 -0.86
CA ILE A 25 11.21 1.39 0.52
C ILE A 25 10.19 0.47 1.21
N HIS A 26 9.08 0.17 0.55
CA HIS A 26 8.08 -0.77 1.07
C HIS A 26 8.70 -2.14 1.38
N GLY A 27 9.50 -2.68 0.45
CA GLY A 27 10.22 -3.94 0.66
C GLY A 27 11.15 -3.88 1.87
N ALA A 28 11.94 -2.80 2.01
CA ALA A 28 12.81 -2.61 3.16
C ALA A 28 12.02 -2.52 4.48
N VAL A 29 10.91 -1.77 4.51
CA VAL A 29 10.02 -1.66 5.68
C VAL A 29 9.41 -3.02 6.02
N MET A 30 8.98 -3.80 5.04
CA MET A 30 8.44 -5.13 5.26
C MET A 30 9.48 -6.09 5.84
N LEU A 31 10.72 -6.07 5.33
CA LEU A 31 11.79 -6.93 5.83
C LEU A 31 12.21 -6.56 7.26
N VAL A 32 12.42 -5.27 7.53
CA VAL A 32 12.82 -4.78 8.86
C VAL A 32 11.67 -4.94 9.85
N GLY A 33 10.49 -4.43 9.51
CA GLY A 33 9.30 -4.48 10.35
C GLY A 33 8.82 -5.90 10.60
N GLY A 34 8.81 -6.74 9.56
CA GLY A 34 8.45 -8.17 9.66
C GLY A 34 9.43 -8.94 10.54
N SER A 35 10.73 -8.63 10.50
CA SER A 35 11.73 -9.23 11.39
C SER A 35 11.50 -8.83 12.85
N ILE A 36 11.30 -7.53 13.12
CA ILE A 36 11.05 -7.02 14.48
C ILE A 36 9.75 -7.60 15.06
N ALA A 37 8.70 -7.67 14.25
CA ALA A 37 7.40 -8.23 14.64
C ALA A 37 7.36 -9.77 14.59
N ARG A 38 8.46 -10.43 14.18
CA ARG A 38 8.58 -11.90 14.03
C ARG A 38 7.47 -12.52 13.17
N LEU A 39 7.09 -11.83 12.10
CA LEU A 39 6.08 -12.30 11.16
C LEU A 39 6.62 -13.45 10.31
N SER A 40 5.77 -14.46 10.12
CA SER A 40 6.00 -15.51 9.14
C SER A 40 5.89 -14.97 7.70
N LEU A 41 6.49 -15.69 6.75
CA LEU A 41 6.45 -15.29 5.34
C LEU A 41 5.02 -15.07 4.82
N PRO A 42 4.01 -15.92 5.09
CA PRO A 42 2.67 -15.65 4.59
C PRO A 42 2.00 -14.46 5.29
N GLU A 43 2.30 -14.18 6.56
CA GLU A 43 1.84 -12.95 7.22
C GLU A 43 2.43 -11.71 6.53
N MET A 44 3.72 -11.74 6.21
CA MET A 44 4.37 -10.66 5.46
C MET A 44 3.78 -10.48 4.06
N ILE A 45 3.47 -11.57 3.36
CA ILE A 45 2.84 -11.52 2.02
C ILE A 45 1.45 -10.89 2.12
N ILE A 46 0.61 -11.34 3.05
CA ILE A 46 -0.74 -10.79 3.21
C ILE A 46 -0.70 -9.33 3.69
N ALA A 47 0.20 -8.97 4.60
CA ALA A 47 0.38 -7.60 5.05
C ALA A 47 0.87 -6.67 3.92
N SER A 48 1.85 -7.12 3.12
CA SER A 48 2.31 -6.39 1.93
C SER A 48 1.18 -6.20 0.92
N ASN A 49 0.38 -7.25 0.68
CA ASN A 49 -0.78 -7.18 -0.20
C ASN A 49 -1.84 -6.21 0.33
N ALA A 50 -2.10 -6.18 1.65
CA ALA A 50 -3.04 -5.26 2.27
C ALA A 50 -2.58 -3.80 2.13
N ALA A 51 -1.27 -3.54 2.24
CA ALA A 51 -0.71 -2.20 2.10
C ALA A 51 -0.78 -1.66 0.66
N ILE A 52 -0.47 -2.50 -0.34
CA ILE A 52 -0.41 -2.07 -1.76
C ILE A 52 -1.79 -2.12 -2.42
N LEU A 53 -2.58 -3.16 -2.13
CA LEU A 53 -3.83 -3.46 -2.86
C LEU A 53 -5.10 -3.27 -2.02
N GLY A 54 -4.97 -3.10 -0.70
CA GLY A 54 -6.09 -2.74 0.17
C GLY A 54 -6.92 -3.91 0.71
N ALA A 55 -8.10 -3.56 1.23
CA ALA A 55 -8.96 -4.43 2.02
C ALA A 55 -9.64 -5.57 1.23
N THR A 56 -9.74 -5.47 -0.09
CA THR A 56 -10.40 -6.49 -0.92
C THR A 56 -9.45 -7.57 -1.43
N PRO A 57 -8.22 -7.28 -1.89
CA PRO A 57 -7.39 -8.31 -2.51
C PRO A 57 -6.59 -9.13 -1.49
N ALA A 58 -6.27 -8.58 -0.32
CA ALA A 58 -5.48 -9.29 0.71
C ALA A 58 -6.22 -10.49 1.33
N PRO A 59 -7.50 -10.37 1.73
CA PRO A 59 -8.27 -11.52 2.21
C PRO A 59 -8.49 -12.55 1.11
N ALA A 60 -8.66 -12.12 -0.14
CA ALA A 60 -8.79 -13.02 -1.27
C ALA A 60 -7.51 -13.85 -1.47
N LEU A 61 -6.33 -13.22 -1.39
CA LEU A 61 -5.04 -13.93 -1.48
C LEU A 61 -4.85 -14.91 -0.32
N ALA A 62 -5.22 -14.51 0.90
CA ALA A 62 -5.16 -15.37 2.09
C ALA A 62 -6.05 -16.62 1.91
N ALA A 63 -7.28 -16.45 1.42
CA ALA A 63 -8.18 -17.56 1.15
C ALA A 63 -7.67 -18.47 0.03
N ALA A 64 -7.15 -17.90 -1.06
CA ALA A 64 -6.64 -18.63 -2.22
C ALA A 64 -5.37 -19.44 -1.92
N THR A 65 -4.54 -18.98 -0.98
CA THR A 65 -3.29 -19.65 -0.58
C THR A 65 -3.46 -20.61 0.60
N GLY A 66 -4.69 -20.87 1.04
CA GLY A 66 -4.99 -21.77 2.16
C GLY A 66 -4.72 -21.17 3.55
N ARG A 67 -4.26 -19.92 3.63
CA ARG A 67 -4.05 -19.16 4.87
C ARG A 67 -5.34 -18.48 5.34
N LYS A 68 -6.39 -19.27 5.55
CA LYS A 68 -7.72 -18.76 5.96
C LYS A 68 -7.69 -18.02 7.30
N ASP A 69 -6.74 -18.37 8.16
CA ASP A 69 -6.43 -17.68 9.41
C ASP A 69 -6.03 -16.21 9.21
N LEU A 70 -5.49 -15.87 8.04
CA LEU A 70 -5.06 -14.52 7.68
C LEU A 70 -6.14 -13.68 6.98
N VAL A 71 -7.32 -14.25 6.70
CA VAL A 71 -8.42 -13.53 6.04
C VAL A 71 -8.93 -12.37 6.92
N PRO A 72 -9.35 -12.59 8.20
CA PRO A 72 -9.77 -11.48 9.06
C PRO A 72 -8.68 -10.40 9.28
N PRO A 73 -7.43 -10.73 9.65
CA PRO A 73 -6.42 -9.69 9.83
C PRO A 73 -6.06 -8.97 8.53
N GLY A 74 -6.13 -9.64 7.37
CA GLY A 74 -5.96 -8.99 6.06
C GLY A 74 -7.02 -7.93 5.76
N VAL A 75 -8.30 -8.20 6.10
CA VAL A 75 -9.39 -7.21 5.98
C VAL A 75 -9.10 -6.03 6.89
N LEU A 76 -8.84 -6.30 8.16
CA LEU A 76 -8.62 -5.26 9.18
C LEU A 76 -7.44 -4.37 8.83
N ALA A 77 -6.30 -4.95 8.44
CA ALA A 77 -5.12 -4.19 8.03
C ALA A 77 -5.42 -3.27 6.84
N GLY A 78 -6.10 -3.78 5.81
CA GLY A 78 -6.45 -2.99 4.63
C GLY A 78 -7.43 -1.86 4.94
N VAL A 79 -8.49 -2.11 5.72
CA VAL A 79 -9.50 -1.09 6.06
C VAL A 79 -8.89 -0.02 6.98
N LEU A 80 -8.17 -0.42 8.03
CA LEU A 80 -7.54 0.52 8.95
C LEU A 80 -6.47 1.37 8.24
N GLY A 81 -5.66 0.74 7.40
CA GLY A 81 -4.67 1.45 6.58
C GLY A 81 -5.32 2.48 5.67
N TYR A 82 -6.45 2.14 5.05
CA TYR A 82 -7.21 3.09 4.22
C TYR A 82 -7.74 4.27 5.05
N VAL A 83 -8.39 4.02 6.19
CA VAL A 83 -8.93 5.08 7.05
C VAL A 83 -7.83 6.03 7.54
N ILE A 84 -6.72 5.49 8.02
CA ILE A 84 -5.59 6.29 8.52
C ILE A 84 -4.92 7.04 7.36
N GLY A 85 -4.63 6.35 6.26
CA GLY A 85 -3.95 6.94 5.10
C GLY A 85 -4.77 8.08 4.47
N THR A 86 -6.08 7.87 4.28
CA THR A 86 -6.97 8.92 3.78
C THR A 86 -7.06 10.08 4.76
N GLY A 87 -7.21 9.83 6.06
CA GLY A 87 -7.25 10.87 7.08
C GLY A 87 -5.99 11.74 7.09
N LEU A 88 -4.80 11.12 7.06
CA LEU A 88 -3.52 11.81 7.00
C LEU A 88 -3.38 12.61 5.70
N ALA A 89 -3.74 12.04 4.55
CA ALA A 89 -3.67 12.73 3.27
C ALA A 89 -4.55 13.98 3.24
N LEU A 90 -5.79 13.89 3.76
CA LEU A 90 -6.70 15.03 3.87
C LEU A 90 -6.16 16.09 4.84
N GLY A 91 -5.54 15.68 5.95
CA GLY A 91 -4.90 16.60 6.89
C GLY A 91 -3.72 17.35 6.26
N VAL A 92 -2.86 16.65 5.53
CA VAL A 92 -1.76 17.27 4.78
C VAL A 92 -2.30 18.22 3.71
N TYR A 93 -3.33 17.81 2.97
CA TYR A 93 -3.97 18.68 1.98
C TYR A 93 -4.51 19.97 2.62
N ALA A 94 -5.22 19.87 3.75
CA ALA A 94 -5.74 21.04 4.47
C ALA A 94 -4.62 21.95 4.99
N LEU A 95 -3.52 21.38 5.48
CA LEU A 95 -2.35 22.14 5.93
C LEU A 95 -1.68 22.88 4.77
N LEU A 96 -1.53 22.23 3.62
CA LEU A 96 -0.89 22.84 2.45
C LEU A 96 -1.80 23.85 1.73
N SER A 97 -3.12 23.65 1.78
CA SER A 97 -4.09 24.56 1.16
C SER A 97 -4.34 25.81 2.00
N SER A 98 -4.22 25.73 3.34
CA SER A 98 -4.31 26.89 4.23
C SER A 98 -3.09 27.83 4.16
N ALA A 99 -1.97 27.36 3.60
CA ALA A 99 -0.76 28.15 3.37
C ALA A 99 -0.71 28.84 1.99
N ARG A 100 -1.77 28.73 1.19
CA ARG A 100 -1.94 29.38 -0.13
C ARG A 100 -3.06 30.41 -0.07
#